data_AF-A0A135WM50-F1
#
_entry.id   AF-A0A135WM50-F1
#
_cell.length_a   1.000
_cell.length_b   1.000
_cell.length_c   1.000
_cell.angle_alpha   90.00
_cell.angle_beta   90.00
_cell.angle_gamma   90.00
#
_symmetry.space_group_name_H-M   'P 1'
#
loop_
_entity.id
_entity.type
_entity.pdbx_description
1 polymer ?
#
loop_
_entity_poly.entity_id
_entity_poly.type
_entity_poly.pdbx_seq_one_letter_code
_entity_poly.pdbx_strand_id
1 'polypeptide(L)'
;MDCKKQKITQPYYKKIYSDILIKKFPERLNEYESILSKEHLSVLDIIQLNRRIFGSQEIFSENQKLRSYDDPSILSILKYQKKHELNNTQLAVHFKLSRNTIAKWKRRFSV
;
A
#
# COMPACT_ATOMS: atom_id res chain seq x y z
N MET A 1 -12.66 7.34 34.26
CA MET A 1 -11.56 6.45 33.79
C MET A 1 -11.20 6.88 32.39
N ASP A 2 -10.28 7.83 32.27
CA ASP A 2 -9.85 8.35 30.96
C ASP A 2 -8.95 7.32 30.28
N CYS A 3 -9.51 6.65 29.26
CA CYS A 3 -8.73 5.79 28.39
C CYS A 3 -7.71 6.66 27.64
N LYS A 4 -6.44 6.61 28.08
CA LYS A 4 -5.30 7.19 27.38
C LYS A 4 -5.33 6.71 25.93
N LYS A 5 -5.81 7.55 25.01
CA LYS A 5 -5.76 7.29 23.57
C LYS A 5 -4.29 7.15 23.18
N GLN A 6 -3.86 5.92 22.93
CA GLN A 6 -2.53 5.68 22.39
C GLN A 6 -2.42 6.43 21.06
N LYS A 7 -1.35 7.21 20.91
CA LYS A 7 -1.00 7.89 19.65
C LYS A 7 -0.53 6.80 18.67
N ILE A 8 -1.48 6.09 18.06
CA ILE A 8 -1.19 5.11 17.03
C ILE A 8 -0.81 5.90 15.77
N THR A 9 0.49 6.03 15.52
CA THR A 9 1.03 6.71 14.33
C THR A 9 0.83 5.88 13.07
N GLN A 10 0.79 4.54 13.18
CA GLN A 10 0.48 3.62 12.10
C GLN A 10 -0.25 2.37 12.62
N PRO A 11 -1.24 1.84 11.89
CA PRO A 11 -1.89 0.58 12.24
C PRO A 11 -0.91 -0.60 12.21
N TYR A 12 -1.14 -1.60 13.07
CA TYR A 12 -0.40 -2.88 13.06
C TYR A 12 -0.86 -3.78 11.91
N TYR A 13 -0.59 -3.35 10.67
CA TYR A 13 -1.08 -4.01 9.45
C TYR A 13 -0.77 -5.51 9.41
N LYS A 14 0.42 -5.93 9.86
CA LYS A 14 0.80 -7.35 9.91
C LYS A 14 -0.20 -8.16 10.74
N LYS A 15 -0.50 -7.72 11.96
CA LYS A 15 -1.49 -8.39 12.83
C LYS A 15 -2.88 -8.37 12.22
N ILE A 16 -3.32 -7.21 11.73
CA ILE A 16 -4.66 -7.05 11.12
C ILE A 16 -4.85 -8.04 9.96
N TYR A 17 -3.90 -8.11 9.03
CA TYR A 17 -3.99 -9.01 7.88
C TYR A 17 -3.81 -10.47 8.28
N SER A 18 -2.92 -10.80 9.23
CA SER A 18 -2.80 -12.15 9.78
C SER A 18 -4.10 -12.63 10.39
N ASP A 19 -4.76 -11.81 11.21
CA ASP A 19 -6.05 -12.16 11.84
C ASP A 19 -7.15 -12.36 10.79
N ILE A 20 -7.21 -11.49 9.78
CA ILE A 20 -8.16 -11.61 8.67
C ILE A 20 -7.93 -12.92 7.90
N LEU A 21 -6.67 -13.26 7.61
CA LEU A 21 -6.31 -14.46 6.86
C LEU A 21 -6.58 -15.73 7.64
N ILE A 22 -6.24 -15.78 8.94
CA ILE A 22 -6.56 -16.93 9.80
C ILE A 22 -8.08 -17.15 9.85
N LYS A 23 -8.87 -16.08 9.95
CA LYS A 23 -10.33 -16.16 10.06
C LYS A 23 -11.03 -16.53 8.76
N LYS A 24 -10.54 -16.04 7.60
CA LYS A 24 -11.23 -16.19 6.31
C LYS A 24 -10.59 -17.18 5.34
N PHE A 25 -9.27 -17.34 5.38
CA PHE A 25 -8.50 -18.08 4.38
C PHE A 25 -7.34 -18.88 5.00
N PRO A 26 -7.59 -19.79 5.96
CA PRO A 26 -6.53 -20.55 6.61
C PRO A 26 -5.71 -21.39 5.62
N GLU A 27 -6.32 -21.90 4.55
CA GLU A 27 -5.66 -22.75 3.55
C GLU A 27 -4.68 -22.01 2.63
N ARG A 28 -4.81 -20.68 2.51
CA ARG A 28 -3.98 -19.86 1.61
C ARG A 28 -2.86 -19.11 2.34
N LEU A 29 -2.67 -19.36 3.64
CA LEU A 29 -1.69 -18.64 4.46
C LEU A 29 -0.28 -18.65 3.84
N ASN A 30 0.13 -19.78 3.28
CA ASN A 30 1.42 -19.95 2.62
C ASN A 30 1.63 -18.97 1.45
N GLU A 31 0.57 -18.59 0.73
CA GLU A 31 0.66 -17.65 -0.39
C GLU A 31 0.96 -16.21 0.07
N TYR A 32 0.55 -15.87 1.30
CA TYR A 32 0.68 -14.54 1.89
C TYR A 32 1.90 -14.40 2.80
N GLU A 33 2.50 -15.52 3.22
CA GLU A 33 3.67 -15.56 4.10
C GLU A 33 4.87 -14.82 3.51
N SER A 34 5.05 -14.87 2.19
CA SER A 34 6.08 -14.10 1.48
C SER A 34 5.97 -12.58 1.68
N ILE A 35 4.74 -12.06 1.86
CA ILE A 35 4.49 -10.64 2.09
C ILE A 35 4.50 -10.34 3.60
N LEU A 36 3.89 -11.22 4.41
CA LEU A 36 3.79 -11.05 5.87
C LEU A 36 5.12 -11.27 6.61
N SER A 37 6.06 -11.98 6.01
CA SER A 37 7.41 -12.20 6.57
C SER A 37 8.26 -10.93 6.60
N LYS A 38 7.92 -9.92 5.79
CA LYS A 38 8.60 -8.61 5.82
C LYS A 38 8.51 -7.98 7.20
N GLU A 39 9.59 -7.32 7.62
CA GLU A 39 9.67 -6.61 8.90
C GLU A 39 8.66 -5.46 8.96
N HIS A 40 8.57 -4.68 7.87
CA HIS A 40 7.59 -3.63 7.68
C HIS A 40 6.83 -3.84 6.38
N LEU A 41 5.50 -3.81 6.45
CA LEU A 41 4.65 -3.83 5.27
C LEU A 41 4.61 -2.42 4.67
N SER A 42 5.11 -2.28 3.45
CA SER A 42 4.97 -1.04 2.71
C SER A 42 3.52 -0.80 2.32
N VAL A 43 3.17 0.44 1.97
CA VAL A 43 1.83 0.76 1.47
C VAL A 43 1.51 -0.05 0.21
N LEU A 44 2.52 -0.36 -0.61
CA LEU A 44 2.37 -1.22 -1.79
C LEU A 44 2.01 -2.66 -1.42
N ASP A 45 2.67 -3.21 -0.40
CA ASP A 45 2.37 -4.56 0.11
C ASP A 45 0.95 -4.62 0.66
N ILE A 46 0.52 -3.60 1.40
CA ILE A 46 -0.85 -3.48 1.92
C ILE A 46 -1.88 -3.43 0.79
N ILE A 47 -1.61 -2.68 -0.28
CA ILE A 47 -2.49 -2.60 -1.46
C ILE A 47 -2.59 -3.97 -2.14
N GLN A 48 -1.47 -4.68 -2.25
CA GLN A 48 -1.43 -6.01 -2.85
C GLN A 48 -2.19 -7.04 -2.00
N LEU A 49 -2.01 -7.03 -0.68
CA LEU A 49 -2.74 -7.87 0.27
C LEU A 49 -4.24 -7.61 0.18
N ASN A 50 -4.65 -6.34 0.24
CA ASN A 50 -6.06 -5.95 0.16
C ASN A 50 -6.71 -6.47 -1.15
N ARG A 51 -6.02 -6.32 -2.29
CA ARG A 51 -6.50 -6.85 -3.58
C ARG A 51 -6.66 -8.36 -3.59
N ARG A 52 -5.66 -9.10 -3.08
CA ARG A 52 -5.68 -10.56 -3.09
C ARG A 52 -6.76 -11.12 -2.15
N ILE A 53 -6.96 -10.48 -0.99
CA ILE A 53 -7.92 -10.93 0.03
C ILE A 53 -9.36 -10.56 -0.33
N PHE A 54 -9.61 -9.37 -0.87
CA PHE A 54 -10.96 -8.82 -1.04
C PHE A 54 -11.44 -8.72 -2.51
N GLY A 55 -10.62 -9.04 -3.51
CA GLY A 55 -11.01 -8.97 -4.93
C GLY A 55 -11.03 -7.54 -5.49
N SER A 56 -11.66 -7.30 -6.66
CA SER A 56 -11.47 -6.05 -7.45
C SER A 56 -12.68 -5.18 -7.77
N GLN A 57 -13.93 -5.58 -7.50
CA GLN A 57 -15.00 -5.11 -8.39
C GLN A 57 -15.59 -3.70 -8.12
N GLU A 58 -15.85 -3.26 -6.88
CA GLU A 58 -16.64 -2.01 -6.70
C GLU A 58 -16.04 -0.97 -5.73
N ILE A 59 -15.19 -1.38 -4.78
CA ILE A 59 -14.69 -0.48 -3.73
C ILE A 59 -13.38 0.24 -4.12
N PHE A 60 -12.82 -0.04 -5.30
CA PHE A 60 -11.46 0.41 -5.66
C PHE A 60 -11.34 1.89 -6.02
N SER A 61 -12.37 2.48 -6.59
CA SER A 61 -12.36 3.87 -7.05
C SER A 61 -12.29 4.85 -5.88
N GLU A 62 -13.04 4.56 -4.82
CA GLU A 62 -13.05 5.36 -3.60
C GLU A 62 -11.85 5.04 -2.70
N ASN A 63 -11.53 3.75 -2.52
CA ASN A 63 -10.38 3.35 -1.70
C ASN A 63 -9.04 3.87 -2.22
N GLN A 64 -8.89 4.10 -3.52
CA GLN A 64 -7.67 4.70 -4.07
C GLN A 64 -7.42 6.13 -3.56
N LYS A 65 -8.49 6.91 -3.32
CA LYS A 65 -8.39 8.27 -2.79
C LYS A 65 -8.04 8.30 -1.30
N LEU A 66 -8.35 7.22 -0.57
CA LEU A 66 -8.15 7.08 0.87
C LEU A 66 -6.76 6.55 1.26
N ARG A 67 -5.86 6.36 0.28
CA ARG A 67 -4.52 5.83 0.53
C ARG A 67 -3.62 6.92 1.11
N SER A 68 -3.09 6.67 2.30
CA SER A 68 -2.00 7.43 2.87
C SER A 68 -0.68 6.77 2.48
N TYR A 69 0.15 7.48 1.72
CA TYR A 69 1.50 7.04 1.36
C TYR A 69 2.51 7.72 2.28
N ASP A 70 3.38 6.93 2.90
CA ASP A 70 4.54 7.41 3.63
C ASP A 70 5.67 7.81 2.68
N ASP A 71 6.52 8.72 3.13
CA ASP A 71 7.63 9.26 2.34
C ASP A 71 8.56 8.18 1.75
N PRO A 72 8.96 7.10 2.45
CA PRO A 72 9.81 6.07 1.86
C PRO A 72 9.08 5.25 0.78
N SER A 73 7.77 5.01 0.89
CA SER A 73 7.00 4.38 -0.19
C SER A 73 6.95 5.27 -1.43
N ILE A 74 6.73 6.58 -1.25
CA ILE A 74 6.71 7.54 -2.37
C ILE A 74 8.07 7.56 -3.08
N LEU A 75 9.16 7.64 -2.32
CA LEU A 75 10.52 7.60 -2.89
C LEU A 75 10.81 6.29 -3.63
N SER A 76 10.33 5.17 -3.12
CA SER A 76 10.47 3.87 -3.78
C SER A 76 9.75 3.83 -5.14
N ILE A 77 8.54 4.41 -5.21
CA ILE A 77 7.78 4.53 -6.47
C ILE A 77 8.51 5.43 -7.47
N LEU A 78 9.06 6.58 -7.02
CA LEU A 78 9.82 7.49 -7.90
C LEU A 78 11.15 6.87 -8.37
N LYS A 79 11.84 6.10 -7.52
CA LYS A 79 13.03 5.34 -7.92
C LYS A 79 12.70 4.28 -8.97
N TYR A 80 11.57 3.59 -8.82
CA TYR A 80 11.09 2.63 -9.81
C TYR A 80 10.86 3.31 -11.17
N GLN A 81 10.30 4.52 -11.19
CA GLN A 81 10.14 5.30 -12.41
C GLN A 81 11.47 5.51 -13.14
N LYS A 82 12.53 5.93 -12.42
CA LYS A 82 13.85 6.16 -13.00
C LYS A 82 14.51 4.86 -13.47
N LYS A 83 14.39 3.78 -12.69
CA LYS A 83 14.98 2.47 -13.00
C LYS A 83 14.40 1.86 -14.29
N HIS A 84 13.12 2.10 -14.56
CA HIS A 84 12.40 1.53 -15.71
C HIS A 84 12.09 2.55 -16.80
N GLU A 85 12.65 3.76 -16.72
CA GLU A 85 12.49 4.85 -17.70
C GLU A 85 11.02 5.15 -18.05
N LEU A 86 10.13 5.07 -17.05
CA LEU A 86 8.69 5.21 -17.25
C LEU A 86 8.26 6.68 -17.26
N ASN A 87 7.31 7.01 -18.14
CA ASN A 87 6.63 8.30 -18.05
C ASN A 87 5.58 8.32 -16.92
N ASN A 88 5.11 9.51 -16.56
CA ASN A 88 4.16 9.67 -15.45
C ASN A 88 2.82 8.93 -15.68
N THR A 89 2.40 8.77 -16.93
CA THR A 89 1.17 8.06 -17.29
C THR A 89 1.34 6.55 -17.12
N GLN A 90 2.45 5.98 -17.58
CA GLN A 90 2.78 4.56 -17.43
C GLN A 90 2.94 4.20 -15.95
N LEU A 91 3.65 5.03 -15.18
CA LEU A 91 3.81 4.85 -13.74
C LEU A 91 2.45 4.93 -13.01
N ALA A 92 1.60 5.89 -13.40
CA ALA A 92 0.24 6.03 -12.89
C ALA A 92 -0.60 4.76 -13.13
N VAL A 93 -0.57 4.22 -14.35
CA VAL A 93 -1.28 2.98 -14.69
C VAL A 93 -0.75 1.81 -13.87
N HIS A 94 0.58 1.66 -13.78
CA HIS A 94 1.22 0.58 -13.05
C HIS A 94 0.81 0.53 -11.57
N PHE A 95 0.87 1.69 -10.88
CA PHE A 95 0.55 1.77 -9.46
C PHE A 95 -0.92 2.09 -9.16
N LYS A 96 -1.75 2.26 -10.20
CA LYS A 96 -3.14 2.77 -10.11
C LYS A 96 -3.21 4.05 -9.29
N LEU A 97 -2.45 5.05 -9.74
CA LEU A 97 -2.36 6.40 -9.18
C LEU A 97 -2.80 7.42 -10.22
N SER A 98 -3.14 8.63 -9.77
CA SER A 98 -3.31 9.75 -10.71
C SER A 98 -1.94 10.28 -11.16
N ARG A 99 -1.81 10.60 -12.45
CA ARG A 99 -0.65 11.32 -12.99
C ARG A 99 -0.34 12.61 -12.20
N ASN A 100 -1.39 13.26 -11.68
CA ASN A 100 -1.27 14.49 -10.90
C ASN A 100 -0.63 14.21 -9.52
N THR A 101 -0.93 13.07 -8.91
CA THR A 101 -0.30 12.63 -7.66
C THR A 101 1.20 12.44 -7.85
N ILE A 102 1.60 11.78 -8.94
CA ILE A 102 3.02 11.57 -9.27
C ILE A 102 3.71 12.91 -9.52
N ALA A 103 3.11 13.81 -10.30
CA ALA A 103 3.66 15.14 -10.52
C ALA A 103 3.85 15.92 -9.20
N LYS A 104 2.86 15.85 -8.29
CA LYS A 104 2.95 16.46 -6.96
C LYS A 104 4.07 15.86 -6.11
N TRP A 105 4.25 14.54 -6.16
CA TRP A 105 5.34 13.86 -5.46
C TRP A 105 6.71 14.25 -6.01
N LYS A 106 6.89 14.27 -7.33
CA LYS A 106 8.14 14.73 -7.96
C LYS A 106 8.50 16.14 -7.54
N ARG A 107 7.52 17.06 -7.49
CA ARG A 107 7.72 18.42 -6.97
C ARG A 107 8.08 18.45 -5.48
N ARG A 108 7.46 17.61 -4.66
CA ARG A 108 7.73 17.55 -3.20
C ARG A 108 9.13 17.03 -2.88
N PHE A 109 9.61 16.05 -3.65
CA PHE A 109 10.91 15.41 -3.41
C PHE A 109 12.03 15.91 -4.34
N SER A 110 11.74 16.85 -5.25
CA SER A 110 12.68 17.39 -6.25
C SER A 110 13.40 16.31 -7.07
N VAL A 111 12.66 15.27 -7.50
CA VAL A 111 13.20 14.07 -8.21
C VAL A 111 12.91 14.08 -9.70
#